data_AF-A0A8T6M2B3-F1
#
_entry.id   AF-A0A8T6M2B3-F1
#
_cell.length_a   1.000
_cell.length_b   1.000
_cell.length_c   1.000
_cell.angle_alpha   90.00
_cell.angle_beta   90.00
_cell.angle_gamma   90.00
#
_symmetry.space_group_name_H-M   'P 1'
#
loop_
_entity.id
_entity.type
_entity.pdbx_description
1 polymer ?
#
loop_
_entity_poly.entity_id
_entity_poly.type
_entity_poly.pdbx_seq_one_letter_code
_entity_poly.pdbx_strand_id
1 'polypeptide(L)'
;MGLLDKFMGGNVLYYPGCLTKFVLKDFQRNYENILKYCGIDFIRLKDIEVCCGSPVLNAGYENDFKTLARKNLDIFKKHGIKKIITGCPACYKTFHKDYKHALGAEWDIEAEHITQTIAKAIKFGKLKFKQQKKKITYHDPCHLGRHSGIYDEPRQILEAMGYEIVEIKFNRENAMCCGGGGGVRSNHPEL
;
A
#
# COMPACT_ATOMS: atom_id res chain seq x y z
N MET A 1 -23.63 15.92 -10.73
CA MET A 1 -22.55 15.22 -9.99
C MET A 1 -21.91 14.23 -10.93
N GLY A 2 -20.72 14.57 -11.44
CA GLY A 2 -20.10 13.86 -12.55
C GLY A 2 -19.47 12.53 -12.12
N LEU A 3 -19.29 11.62 -13.07
CA LEU A 3 -18.54 10.36 -12.89
C LEU A 3 -17.11 10.59 -12.33
N LEU A 4 -16.57 11.80 -12.52
CA LEU A 4 -15.27 12.27 -12.04
C LEU A 4 -15.25 12.59 -10.53
N ASP A 5 -16.35 13.09 -9.95
CA ASP A 5 -16.43 13.39 -8.51
C ASP A 5 -16.35 12.10 -7.66
N LYS A 6 -16.81 10.98 -8.22
CA LYS A 6 -16.64 9.63 -7.62
C LYS A 6 -15.21 9.10 -7.72
N PHE A 7 -14.40 9.60 -8.67
CA PHE A 7 -13.00 9.20 -8.84
C PHE A 7 -12.04 10.03 -7.96
N MET A 8 -12.45 11.23 -7.56
CA MET A 8 -11.69 12.19 -6.76
C MET A 8 -12.23 12.31 -5.32
N GLY A 9 -12.77 11.22 -4.79
CA GLY A 9 -13.56 11.22 -3.56
C GLY A 9 -12.93 12.00 -2.40
N GLY A 10 -13.71 12.91 -1.82
CA GLY A 10 -13.33 13.63 -0.61
C GLY A 10 -12.94 12.67 0.52
N ASN A 11 -11.97 13.09 1.33
CA ASN A 11 -11.42 12.39 2.51
C ASN A 11 -10.65 11.10 2.21
N VAL A 12 -9.80 11.12 1.18
CA VAL A 12 -8.74 10.12 0.99
C VAL A 12 -7.55 10.44 1.90
N LEU A 13 -7.08 9.46 2.66
CA LEU A 13 -5.82 9.52 3.41
C LEU A 13 -4.70 8.90 2.58
N TYR A 14 -3.58 9.61 2.41
CA TYR A 14 -2.33 8.95 2.05
C TYR A 14 -1.60 8.50 3.33
N TYR A 15 -1.47 7.18 3.50
CA TYR A 15 -0.78 6.56 4.64
C TYR A 15 0.58 6.00 4.19
N PRO A 16 1.71 6.69 4.48
CA PRO A 16 3.04 6.29 4.02
C PRO A 16 3.57 5.03 4.73
N GLY A 17 3.05 4.70 5.91
CA GLY A 17 3.64 3.70 6.80
C GLY A 17 4.91 4.20 7.50
N CYS A 18 5.43 3.40 8.43
CA CYS A 18 6.54 3.81 9.30
C CYS A 18 7.86 3.99 8.53
N LEU A 19 8.26 3.00 7.72
CA LEU A 19 9.56 3.03 7.03
C LEU A 19 9.65 4.21 6.04
N THR A 20 8.61 4.39 5.21
CA THR A 20 8.55 5.48 4.22
C THR A 20 8.60 6.85 4.89
N LYS A 21 7.89 7.03 6.01
CA LYS A 21 7.82 8.30 6.72
C LYS A 21 9.12 8.65 7.44
N PHE A 22 9.69 7.69 8.17
CA PHE A 22 10.81 7.98 9.07
C PHE A 22 12.18 7.78 8.42
N VAL A 23 12.30 6.84 7.48
CA VAL A 23 13.59 6.45 6.88
C VAL A 23 13.68 6.88 5.42
N LEU A 24 12.65 6.63 4.61
CA LEU A 24 12.66 6.87 3.16
C LEU A 24 11.87 8.12 2.76
N LYS A 25 12.20 9.28 3.34
CA LYS A 25 11.44 10.54 3.16
C LYS A 25 11.28 10.96 1.69
N ASP A 26 12.24 10.61 0.83
CA ASP A 26 12.15 10.89 -0.61
C ASP A 26 11.11 10.01 -1.30
N PHE A 27 10.93 8.76 -0.86
CA PHE A 27 9.88 7.88 -1.35
C PHE A 27 8.51 8.45 -0.99
N GLN A 28 8.35 8.99 0.23
CA GLN A 28 7.12 9.65 0.63
C GLN A 28 6.76 10.78 -0.35
N ARG A 29 7.70 11.67 -0.64
CA ARG A 29 7.51 12.80 -1.55
C ARG A 29 7.16 12.33 -2.97
N ASN A 30 7.81 11.26 -3.43
CA ASN A 30 7.53 10.69 -4.75
C ASN A 30 6.11 10.13 -4.84
N TYR A 31 5.63 9.40 -3.83
CA TYR A 31 4.24 8.92 -3.79
C TYR A 31 3.24 10.07 -3.73
N GLU A 32 3.48 11.09 -2.90
CA GLU A 32 2.64 12.29 -2.83
C GLU A 32 2.55 12.99 -4.21
N ASN A 33 3.67 13.09 -4.93
CA ASN A 33 3.69 13.65 -6.28
C ASN A 33 2.93 12.78 -7.29
N ILE A 34 3.11 11.45 -7.24
CA ILE A 34 2.38 10.52 -8.11
C ILE A 34 0.87 10.65 -7.89
N LEU A 35 0.41 10.72 -6.64
CA LEU A 35 -1.00 10.91 -6.32
C LEU A 35 -1.54 12.22 -6.91
N LYS A 36 -0.79 13.32 -6.77
CA LYS A 36 -1.15 14.61 -7.39
C LYS A 36 -1.23 14.52 -8.92
N TYR A 37 -0.27 13.85 -9.58
CA TYR A 37 -0.32 13.62 -11.03
C TYR A 37 -1.50 12.75 -11.46
N CYS A 38 -1.95 11.83 -10.59
CA CYS A 38 -3.16 11.06 -10.81
C CYS A 38 -4.45 11.89 -10.61
N GLY A 39 -4.33 13.15 -10.17
CA GLY A 39 -5.47 14.02 -9.84
C GLY A 39 -6.16 13.66 -8.52
N ILE A 40 -5.45 12.96 -7.61
CA ILE A 40 -5.98 12.60 -6.30
C ILE A 40 -5.64 13.71 -5.31
N ASP A 41 -6.68 14.31 -4.75
CA ASP A 41 -6.56 15.14 -3.54
C ASP A 41 -6.56 14.24 -2.30
N PHE A 42 -5.66 14.51 -1.35
CA PHE A 42 -5.47 13.64 -0.19
C PHE A 42 -5.10 14.41 1.08
N ILE A 43 -5.56 13.88 2.21
CA ILE A 43 -5.23 14.33 3.55
C ILE A 43 -3.91 13.70 3.98
N ARG A 44 -3.07 14.50 4.65
CA ARG A 44 -1.87 14.06 5.34
C ARG A 44 -2.01 14.34 6.84
N LEU A 45 -1.94 13.30 7.66
CA LEU A 45 -1.95 13.43 9.11
C LEU A 45 -0.51 13.65 9.61
N LYS A 46 -0.19 14.89 9.98
CA LYS A 46 1.17 15.31 10.37
C LYS A 46 1.59 14.75 11.74
N ASP A 47 0.68 14.70 12.70
CA ASP A 47 1.05 14.58 14.12
C ASP A 47 0.68 13.25 14.77
N ILE A 48 -0.10 12.39 14.11
CA ILE A 48 -0.41 11.05 14.60
C ILE A 48 -0.52 10.08 13.44
N GLU A 49 0.43 9.14 13.34
CA GLU A 49 0.19 7.90 12.62
C GLU A 49 0.63 6.76 13.51
N VAL A 50 -0.33 6.28 14.29
CA VAL A 50 -0.22 5.01 14.98
C VAL A 50 0.12 3.96 13.91
N CYS A 51 1.14 3.14 14.18
CA CYS A 51 1.56 2.07 13.28
C CYS A 51 0.33 1.23 12.85
N CYS A 52 0.30 0.76 11.61
CA CYS A 52 -0.78 -0.11 11.15
C CYS A 52 -0.93 -1.37 12.03
N GLY A 53 0.12 -1.78 12.73
CA GLY A 53 0.10 -2.91 13.67
C GLY A 53 0.51 -4.23 13.05
N SER A 54 0.86 -4.26 11.75
CA SER A 54 1.31 -5.49 11.07
C SER A 54 2.42 -6.24 11.81
N PRO A 55 3.51 -5.60 12.31
CA PRO A 55 4.57 -6.33 13.02
C PRO A 55 4.08 -6.95 14.33
N VAL A 56 3.25 -6.21 15.07
CA VAL A 56 2.70 -6.63 16.37
C VAL A 56 1.78 -7.84 16.20
N LEU A 57 0.89 -7.80 15.20
CA LEU A 57 0.03 -8.92 14.85
C LEU A 57 0.84 -10.15 14.43
N ASN A 58 1.84 -9.97 13.56
CA ASN A 58 2.69 -11.07 13.08
C ASN A 58 3.54 -11.70 14.20
N ALA A 59 3.79 -10.96 15.29
CA ALA A 59 4.48 -11.46 16.48
C ALA A 59 3.54 -12.09 17.52
N GLY A 60 2.24 -12.19 17.24
CA GLY A 60 1.25 -12.84 18.13
C GLY A 60 0.64 -11.94 19.20
N TYR A 61 0.96 -10.64 19.22
CA TYR A 61 0.43 -9.69 20.20
C TYR A 61 -0.95 -9.16 19.78
N GLU A 62 -1.97 -10.02 19.81
CA GLU A 62 -3.31 -9.69 19.30
C GLU A 62 -4.00 -8.53 20.03
N ASN A 63 -3.84 -8.44 21.36
CA ASN A 63 -4.45 -7.37 22.15
C ASN A 63 -3.84 -6.00 21.84
N ASP A 64 -2.52 -5.95 21.63
CA ASP A 64 -1.83 -4.74 21.21
C ASP A 64 -2.24 -4.34 19.79
N PHE A 65 -2.38 -5.33 18.89
CA PHE A 65 -2.91 -5.08 17.55
C PHE A 65 -4.31 -4.47 17.59
N LYS A 66 -5.25 -5.04 18.37
CA LYS A 66 -6.60 -4.50 18.55
C LYS A 66 -6.58 -3.07 19.09
N THR A 67 -5.68 -2.79 20.04
CA THR A 67 -5.49 -1.44 20.60
C THR A 67 -5.02 -0.45 19.54
N LEU A 68 -4.03 -0.81 18.71
CA LEU A 68 -3.55 0.02 17.61
C LEU A 68 -4.64 0.23 16.55
N ALA A 69 -5.37 -0.82 16.19
CA ALA A 69 -6.46 -0.77 15.21
C ALA A 69 -7.59 0.17 15.68
N ARG A 70 -8.00 0.10 16.95
CA ARG A 70 -8.98 1.01 17.54
C ARG A 70 -8.52 2.46 17.49
N LYS A 71 -7.30 2.74 17.94
CA LYS A 71 -6.73 4.10 17.90
C LYS A 71 -6.71 4.68 16.48
N ASN A 72 -6.29 3.88 15.50
CA ASN A 72 -6.32 4.29 14.09
C ASN A 72 -7.75 4.55 13.60
N LEU A 73 -8.71 3.67 13.91
CA LEU A 73 -10.11 3.87 13.54
C LEU A 73 -10.66 5.20 14.11
N ASP A 74 -10.43 5.49 15.39
CA ASP A 74 -10.92 6.71 16.03
C ASP A 74 -10.35 7.98 15.35
N ILE A 75 -9.05 7.95 15.03
CA ILE A 75 -8.40 9.04 14.28
C ILE A 75 -9.01 9.19 12.90
N PHE A 76 -9.13 8.10 12.14
CA PHE A 76 -9.63 8.14 10.78
C PHE A 76 -11.09 8.61 10.72
N LYS A 77 -11.94 8.16 11.66
CA LYS A 77 -13.32 8.63 11.79
C LYS A 77 -13.39 10.10 12.16
N LYS A 78 -12.56 10.57 13.10
CA LYS A 78 -12.47 11.99 13.48
C LYS A 78 -12.16 12.89 12.29
N HIS A 79 -11.33 12.42 11.37
CA HIS A 79 -10.96 13.14 10.14
C HIS A 79 -11.88 12.82 8.94
N GLY A 80 -12.96 12.07 9.15
CA GLY A 80 -13.92 11.72 8.11
C GLY A 80 -13.35 10.86 6.98
N ILE A 81 -12.22 10.16 7.22
CA ILE A 81 -11.53 9.35 6.22
C ILE A 81 -12.44 8.22 5.73
N LYS A 82 -12.56 8.09 4.41
CA LYS A 82 -13.35 7.03 3.76
C LYS A 82 -12.51 6.07 2.93
N LYS A 83 -11.31 6.50 2.54
CA LYS A 83 -10.39 5.71 1.76
C LYS A 83 -8.95 5.96 2.22
N ILE A 84 -8.15 4.91 2.26
CA ILE A 84 -6.72 4.95 2.57
C ILE A 84 -5.96 4.44 1.34
N ILE A 85 -5.01 5.24 0.87
CA ILE A 85 -4.01 4.82 -0.11
C ILE A 85 -2.68 4.64 0.58
N THR A 86 -2.03 3.49 0.37
CA THR A 86 -0.69 3.22 0.91
C THR A 86 0.22 2.56 -0.12
N GLY A 87 1.51 2.89 -0.07
CA GLY A 87 2.55 2.22 -0.87
C GLY A 87 3.21 1.03 -0.17
N CYS A 88 2.80 0.71 1.06
CA CYS A 88 3.35 -0.40 1.82
C CYS A 88 2.45 -1.65 1.71
N PRO A 89 2.93 -2.77 1.13
CA PRO A 89 2.17 -4.02 1.06
C PRO A 89 1.62 -4.51 2.40
N ALA A 90 2.41 -4.42 3.47
CA ALA A 90 2.00 -4.86 4.80
C ALA A 90 0.89 -3.96 5.39
N CYS A 91 1.01 -2.64 5.24
CA CYS A 91 -0.04 -1.70 5.66
C CYS A 91 -1.32 -1.95 4.87
N TYR A 92 -1.23 -2.15 3.56
CA TYR A 92 -2.38 -2.45 2.71
C TYR A 92 -3.11 -3.71 3.16
N LYS A 93 -2.42 -4.85 3.29
CA LYS A 93 -3.00 -6.10 3.80
C LYS A 93 -3.68 -5.91 5.17
N THR A 94 -3.04 -5.13 6.03
CA THR A 94 -3.54 -4.84 7.38
C THR A 94 -4.86 -4.08 7.35
N PHE A 95 -4.95 -2.98 6.61
CA PHE A 95 -6.18 -2.20 6.47
C PHE A 95 -7.26 -2.93 5.66
N HIS A 96 -6.86 -3.65 4.62
CA HIS A 96 -7.79 -4.34 3.72
C HIS A 96 -8.45 -5.56 4.37
N LYS A 97 -7.70 -6.31 5.19
CA LYS A 97 -8.10 -7.61 5.73
C LYS A 97 -8.08 -7.68 7.25
N ASP A 98 -6.96 -7.35 7.88
CA ASP A 98 -6.80 -7.63 9.32
C ASP A 98 -7.67 -6.72 10.20
N TYR A 99 -7.85 -5.46 9.80
CA TYR A 99 -8.71 -4.52 10.53
C TYR A 99 -10.17 -4.95 10.48
N LYS A 100 -10.63 -5.49 9.35
CA LYS A 100 -11.98 -6.10 9.26
C LYS A 100 -12.14 -7.26 10.24
N HIS A 101 -11.11 -8.09 10.39
CA HIS A 101 -11.15 -9.20 11.34
C HIS A 101 -11.15 -8.71 12.80
N ALA A 102 -10.34 -7.71 13.13
CA ALA A 102 -10.21 -7.22 14.50
C ALA A 102 -11.34 -6.29 14.96
N LEU A 103 -11.94 -5.52 14.04
CA LEU A 103 -12.93 -4.48 14.34
C LEU A 103 -14.34 -4.79 13.80
N GLY A 104 -14.48 -5.82 12.97
CA GLY A 104 -15.77 -6.21 12.40
C GLY A 104 -16.42 -5.09 11.59
N ALA A 105 -17.72 -4.88 11.83
CA ALA A 105 -18.54 -3.90 11.11
C ALA A 105 -18.16 -2.44 11.37
N GLU A 106 -17.36 -2.15 12.41
CA GLU A 106 -16.91 -0.79 12.70
C GLU A 106 -15.88 -0.28 11.68
N TRP A 107 -15.19 -1.21 11.00
CA TRP A 107 -14.24 -0.89 9.94
C TRP A 107 -14.93 -0.79 8.57
N ASP A 108 -15.25 0.43 8.16
CA ASP A 108 -15.95 0.79 6.93
C ASP A 108 -15.07 1.58 5.94
N ILE A 109 -13.75 1.58 6.12
CA ILE A 109 -12.80 2.37 5.34
C ILE A 109 -12.20 1.51 4.21
N GLU A 110 -12.25 2.01 2.98
CA GLU A 110 -11.64 1.36 1.82
C GLU A 110 -10.11 1.47 1.91
N ALA A 111 -9.39 0.37 1.64
CA ALA A 111 -7.94 0.40 1.49
C ALA A 111 -7.59 0.11 0.03
N GLU A 112 -6.66 0.89 -0.52
CA GLU A 112 -6.13 0.72 -1.87
C GLU A 112 -4.60 0.78 -1.84
N HIS A 113 -3.95 -0.13 -2.56
CA HIS A 113 -2.51 -0.05 -2.74
C HIS A 113 -2.19 0.92 -3.89
N ILE A 114 -1.10 1.70 -3.75
CA ILE A 114 -0.71 2.72 -4.73
C ILE A 114 -0.58 2.17 -6.16
N THR A 115 -0.21 0.89 -6.34
CA THR A 115 -0.13 0.26 -7.66
C THR A 115 -1.49 0.22 -8.35
N GLN A 116 -2.57 -0.02 -7.61
CA GLN A 116 -3.93 0.00 -8.15
C GLN A 116 -4.33 1.41 -8.57
N THR A 117 -4.00 2.41 -7.77
CA THR A 117 -4.23 3.84 -8.11
C THR A 117 -3.49 4.22 -9.39
N ILE A 118 -2.21 3.87 -9.50
CA ILE A 118 -1.40 4.18 -10.70
C ILE A 118 -1.92 3.41 -11.92
N ALA A 119 -2.17 2.11 -11.82
CA ALA A 119 -2.69 1.31 -12.92
C ALA A 119 -4.03 1.86 -13.47
N LYS A 120 -4.94 2.29 -12.57
CA LYS A 120 -6.16 3.00 -12.95
C LYS A 120 -5.84 4.30 -13.69
N ALA A 121 -4.95 5.14 -13.15
CA ALA A 121 -4.58 6.40 -13.78
C ALA A 121 -3.96 6.21 -15.19
N ILE A 122 -3.17 5.15 -15.40
CA ILE A 122 -2.64 4.77 -16.72
C ILE A 122 -3.79 4.42 -17.66
N LYS A 123 -4.73 3.58 -17.23
CA LYS A 123 -5.89 3.18 -18.04
C LYS A 123 -6.75 4.37 -18.47
N PHE A 124 -6.84 5.42 -17.65
CA PHE A 124 -7.52 6.68 -17.98
C PHE A 124 -6.66 7.69 -18.74
N GLY A 125 -5.43 7.33 -19.15
CA GLY A 125 -4.53 8.20 -19.90
C GLY A 125 -4.03 9.41 -19.11
N LYS A 126 -4.08 9.38 -17.77
CA LYS A 126 -3.64 10.49 -16.90
C LYS A 126 -2.13 10.56 -16.73
N LEU A 127 -1.44 9.43 -16.91
CA LEU A 127 0.00 9.34 -16.74
C LEU A 127 0.68 9.08 -18.09
N LYS A 128 1.77 9.81 -18.34
CA LYS A 128 2.67 9.58 -19.47
C LYS A 128 4.05 9.25 -18.94
N PHE A 129 4.66 8.20 -19.46
CA PHE A 129 5.99 7.77 -19.04
C PHE A 129 7.03 8.00 -20.12
N LYS A 130 8.24 8.33 -19.68
CA LYS A 130 9.42 8.18 -20.52
C LYS A 130 9.67 6.70 -20.75
N GLN A 131 9.66 6.29 -22.01
CA GLN A 131 9.88 4.91 -22.41
C GLN A 131 11.28 4.44 -21.98
N GLN A 132 11.28 3.34 -21.25
CA GLN A 132 12.44 2.56 -20.88
C GLN A 132 12.68 1.51 -21.98
N LYS A 133 13.90 1.02 -22.10
CA LYS A 133 14.27 -0.06 -23.04
C LYS A 133 15.21 -1.02 -22.33
N LYS A 134 14.77 -1.51 -21.17
CA LYS A 134 15.54 -2.34 -20.25
C LYS A 134 14.73 -3.56 -19.85
N LYS A 135 15.42 -4.68 -19.70
CA LYS A 135 14.87 -5.88 -19.09
C LYS A 135 14.95 -5.77 -17.57
N ILE A 136 13.89 -6.16 -16.88
CA ILE A 136 13.83 -6.20 -15.42
C ILE A 136 13.13 -7.47 -14.97
N THR A 137 13.31 -7.82 -13.70
CA THR A 137 12.49 -8.82 -13.02
C THR A 137 11.72 -8.11 -11.91
N TYR A 138 10.46 -8.50 -11.71
CA TYR A 138 9.65 -8.06 -10.59
C TYR A 138 9.65 -9.12 -9.48
N HIS A 139 9.91 -8.70 -8.25
CA HIS A 139 9.78 -9.55 -7.07
C HIS A 139 8.42 -9.30 -6.42
N ASP A 140 7.52 -10.28 -6.48
CA ASP A 140 6.17 -10.17 -5.94
C ASP A 140 6.18 -10.12 -4.40
N PRO A 141 5.78 -9.00 -3.77
CA PRO A 141 5.73 -8.91 -2.31
C PRO A 141 4.65 -9.84 -1.75
N CYS A 142 4.98 -10.68 -0.78
CA CYS A 142 4.05 -11.66 -0.22
C CYS A 142 2.72 -11.05 0.28
N HIS A 143 2.77 -9.91 0.96
CA HIS A 143 1.57 -9.21 1.46
C HIS A 143 0.69 -8.66 0.33
N LEU A 144 1.29 -8.22 -0.78
CA LEU A 144 0.55 -7.66 -1.92
C LEU A 144 -0.01 -8.78 -2.82
N GLY A 145 0.84 -9.76 -3.14
CA GLY A 145 0.50 -10.95 -3.91
C GLY A 145 -0.25 -11.99 -3.08
N ARG A 146 0.46 -12.92 -2.42
CA ARG A 146 -0.13 -14.09 -1.74
C ARG A 146 -1.29 -13.77 -0.80
N HIS A 147 -1.23 -12.64 -0.09
CA HIS A 147 -2.29 -12.28 0.86
C HIS A 147 -3.41 -11.41 0.29
N SER A 148 -3.21 -10.76 -0.86
CA SER A 148 -4.15 -9.76 -1.37
C SER A 148 -4.47 -9.85 -2.87
N GLY A 149 -3.88 -10.80 -3.60
CA GLY A 149 -4.17 -11.10 -5.00
C GLY A 149 -3.69 -10.07 -6.02
N ILE A 150 -2.86 -9.09 -5.63
CA ILE A 150 -2.40 -8.00 -6.51
C ILE A 150 -1.07 -8.40 -7.14
N TYR A 151 -1.14 -8.77 -8.42
CA TYR A 151 0.03 -9.21 -9.21
C TYR A 151 0.17 -8.43 -10.52
N ASP A 152 -0.94 -8.05 -11.15
CA ASP A 152 -0.91 -7.50 -12.49
C ASP A 152 -0.70 -5.99 -12.48
N GLU A 153 -1.23 -5.27 -11.48
CA GLU A 153 -1.10 -3.82 -11.39
C GLU A 153 0.37 -3.35 -11.35
N PRO A 154 1.28 -3.97 -10.57
CA PRO A 154 2.70 -3.64 -10.65
C PRO A 154 3.29 -3.86 -12.05
N ARG A 155 2.91 -4.95 -12.73
CA ARG A 155 3.42 -5.30 -14.06
C ARG A 155 2.92 -4.32 -15.12
N GLN A 156 1.63 -4.00 -15.11
CA GLN A 156 1.03 -3.00 -16.00
C GLN A 156 1.73 -1.64 -15.92
N ILE A 157 2.12 -1.23 -14.71
CA ILE A 157 2.87 0.03 -14.51
C ILE A 157 4.25 -0.06 -15.18
N LEU A 158 4.98 -1.14 -14.93
CA LEU A 158 6.33 -1.34 -15.46
C LEU A 158 6.31 -1.46 -17.00
N GLU A 159 5.36 -2.19 -17.56
CA GLU A 159 5.18 -2.32 -19.02
C GLU A 159 4.77 -0.98 -19.66
N ALA A 160 3.88 -0.21 -19.02
CA ALA A 160 3.52 1.13 -19.51
C ALA A 160 4.71 2.11 -19.51
N MET A 161 5.70 1.87 -18.63
CA MET A 161 6.98 2.58 -18.64
C MET A 161 7.93 2.09 -19.73
N GLY A 162 7.63 1.01 -20.47
CA GLY A 162 8.47 0.45 -21.53
C GLY A 162 9.46 -0.62 -21.06
N TYR A 163 9.33 -1.12 -19.83
CA TYR A 163 10.16 -2.24 -19.38
C TYR A 163 9.72 -3.57 -20.00
N GLU A 164 10.70 -4.41 -20.34
CA GLU A 164 10.45 -5.83 -20.66
C GLU A 164 10.58 -6.63 -19.35
N ILE A 165 9.48 -7.22 -18.88
CA ILE A 165 9.48 -8.02 -17.66
C ILE A 165 9.92 -9.46 -18.00
N VAL A 166 11.01 -9.89 -17.39
CA VAL A 166 11.50 -11.27 -17.43
C VAL A 166 11.14 -11.93 -16.11
N GLU A 167 10.15 -12.81 -16.16
CA GLU A 167 9.69 -13.56 -14.99
C GLU A 167 10.72 -14.61 -14.57
N ILE A 168 10.97 -14.70 -13.27
CA ILE A 168 11.78 -15.76 -12.66
C ILE A 168 10.92 -16.98 -12.37
N LYS A 169 11.55 -18.15 -12.18
CA LYS A 169 10.86 -19.42 -11.86
C LYS A 169 9.88 -19.28 -10.67
N PHE A 170 10.28 -18.54 -9.64
CA PHE A 170 9.49 -18.29 -8.44
C PHE A 170 8.89 -16.89 -8.49
N ASN A 171 7.76 -16.76 -9.16
CA ASN A 171 7.00 -15.52 -9.30
C ASN A 171 5.57 -15.67 -8.76
N ARG A 172 4.84 -14.56 -8.69
CA ARG A 172 3.44 -14.47 -8.25
C ARG A 172 3.21 -15.17 -6.91
N GLU A 173 2.23 -16.08 -6.81
CA GLU A 173 1.94 -16.85 -5.60
C GLU A 173 3.11 -17.73 -5.14
N ASN A 174 3.99 -18.12 -6.08
CA ASN A 174 5.17 -18.94 -5.82
C ASN A 174 6.42 -18.12 -5.51
N ALA A 175 6.32 -16.79 -5.41
CA ALA A 175 7.46 -15.93 -5.12
C ALA A 175 8.08 -16.24 -3.75
N MET A 176 9.41 -16.43 -3.76
CA MET A 176 10.19 -16.66 -2.56
C MET A 176 10.09 -15.47 -1.60
N CYS A 177 10.16 -15.73 -0.30
CA CYS A 177 10.22 -14.67 0.69
C CYS A 177 11.56 -13.91 0.56
N CYS A 178 11.53 -12.58 0.67
CA CYS A 178 12.76 -11.78 0.72
C CYS A 178 13.48 -11.78 2.08
N GLY A 179 12.95 -12.48 3.08
CA GLY A 179 13.50 -12.51 4.45
C GLY A 179 13.19 -11.27 5.31
N GLY A 180 12.65 -10.20 4.71
CA GLY A 180 12.42 -8.94 5.43
C GLY A 180 11.24 -8.91 6.42
N GLY A 181 10.30 -9.85 6.29
CA GLY A 181 9.06 -9.89 7.09
C GLY A 181 9.14 -10.78 8.34
N GLY A 182 8.04 -10.85 9.09
CA GLY A 182 7.89 -11.79 10.22
C GLY A 182 8.89 -11.63 11.37
N GLY A 183 9.63 -10.52 11.42
CA GLY A 183 10.70 -10.31 12.40
C GLY A 183 12.01 -11.04 12.08
N VAL A 184 12.11 -11.79 10.98
CA VAL A 184 13.30 -12.59 10.63
C VAL A 184 14.53 -11.69 10.52
N ARG A 185 14.49 -10.66 9.69
CA ARG A 185 15.61 -9.70 9.54
C ARG A 185 16.10 -9.08 10.86
N SER A 186 15.22 -8.92 11.86
CA SER A 186 15.58 -8.32 13.16
C SER A 186 16.12 -9.32 14.17
N ASN A 187 15.67 -10.58 14.12
CA ASN A 187 16.02 -11.60 15.11
C ASN A 187 17.05 -12.62 14.59
N HIS A 188 17.14 -12.77 13.27
CA HIS A 188 18.02 -13.70 12.55
C HIS A 188 18.61 -13.00 11.32
N PRO A 189 19.42 -11.93 11.49
CA PRO A 189 19.99 -11.16 10.39
C PRO A 189 20.94 -11.96 9.47
N GLU A 190 21.35 -13.15 9.89
CA GLU A 190 22.17 -14.10 9.13
C GLU A 190 21.39 -14.90 8.08
N LEU A 191 20.06 -14.89 8.13
CA LEU A 191 19.14 -15.54 7.18
C LEU A 191 18.63 -14.56 6.12
#